data_AF-A0A961ELY5-F1
#
_entry.id   AF-A0A961ELY5-F1
#
_cell.length_a   1.000
_cell.length_b   1.000
_cell.length_c   1.000
_cell.angle_alpha   90.00
_cell.angle_beta   90.00
_cell.angle_gamma   90.00
#
_symmetry.space_group_name_H-M   'P 1'
#
loop_
_entity.id
_entity.type
_entity.pdbx_description
1 polymer ?
#
loop_
_entity_poly.entity_id
_entity_poly.type
_entity_poly.pdbx_seq_one_letter_code
_entity_poly.pdbx_strand_id
1 'polypeptide(L)' 'MREQPELSYGWGCIAATVTLGVTTFTSALMPRQQRYLVPMKVAVRRTEGVDLGDVVTLRVEIAEPTAPPDMGPPRDR' A
#
# COMPACT_ATOMS: atom_id res chain seq x y z
N MET A 1 -2.01 -15.61 11.38
CA MET A 1 -2.34 -14.41 10.58
C MET A 1 -2.60 -14.90 9.18
N ARG A 2 -3.83 -14.83 8.67
CA ARG A 2 -4.16 -15.42 7.37
C ARG A 2 -3.57 -14.51 6.29
N GLU A 3 -2.71 -15.09 5.46
CA GLU A 3 -2.26 -14.47 4.23
C GLU A 3 -3.51 -14.28 3.38
N GLN A 4 -3.84 -13.05 3.00
CA GLN A 4 -5.02 -12.72 2.18
C GLN A 4 -4.55 -12.56 0.72
N PRO A 5 -4.47 -13.66 -0.06
CA PRO A 5 -4.06 -13.61 -1.47
C PRO A 5 -5.05 -12.81 -2.34
N GLU A 6 -6.25 -12.54 -1.82
CA GLU A 6 -7.35 -11.85 -2.49
C GLU A 6 -7.11 -10.34 -2.67
N LEU A 7 -6.22 -9.75 -1.85
CA LEU A 7 -5.83 -8.33 -1.95
C LEU A 7 -4.70 -8.09 -2.97
N SER A 8 -4.14 -9.16 -3.53
CA SER A 8 -3.03 -9.12 -4.49
C SER A 8 -3.50 -9.66 -5.82
N TYR A 9 -3.92 -8.76 -6.71
CA TYR A 9 -4.17 -9.05 -8.12
C TYR A 9 -2.90 -9.56 -8.81
N GLY A 10 -2.46 -10.79 -8.58
CA GLY A 10 -1.29 -11.42 -9.23
C GLY A 10 0.08 -10.72 -9.06
N TRP A 11 0.11 -9.49 -8.54
CA TRP A 11 1.27 -8.58 -8.48
C TRP A 11 1.70 -8.26 -7.04
N GLY A 12 1.02 -8.84 -6.04
CA GLY A 12 1.43 -8.78 -4.64
C GLY A 12 1.18 -7.46 -3.90
N CYS A 13 0.80 -6.36 -4.57
CA CYS A 13 0.65 -5.05 -3.92
C CYS A 13 -0.79 -4.74 -3.51
N ILE A 14 -0.98 -4.20 -2.30
CA ILE A 14 -2.30 -3.79 -1.78
C ILE A 14 -2.43 -2.27 -1.87
N ALA A 15 -3.44 -1.75 -2.57
CA ALA A 15 -3.68 -0.32 -2.64
C ALA A 15 -4.18 0.21 -1.28
N ALA A 16 -3.52 1.24 -0.76
CA ALA A 16 -3.88 1.85 0.51
C ALA A 16 -3.72 3.37 0.46
N THR A 17 -4.62 4.07 1.15
CA THR A 17 -4.46 5.48 1.47
C THR A 17 -3.77 5.58 2.82
N VAL A 18 -2.68 6.33 2.89
CA VAL A 18 -1.86 6.48 4.08
C VAL A 18 -1.83 7.94 4.51
N THR A 19 -2.05 8.19 5.79
CA THR A 19 -1.94 9.51 6.39
C THR A 19 -0.83 9.51 7.43
N LEU A 20 0.10 10.45 7.28
CA LEU A 20 1.13 10.77 8.25
C LEU A 20 0.93 12.22 8.71
N GLY A 21 0.66 12.43 9.99
CA GLY A 21 0.42 13.77 10.53
C GLY A 21 -0.71 14.47 9.79
N VAL A 22 -0.37 15.49 8.99
CA VAL A 22 -1.34 16.25 8.17
C VAL A 22 -1.28 15.89 6.68
N THR A 23 -0.33 15.05 6.28
CA THR A 23 -0.12 14.66 4.88
C THR A 23 -0.79 13.32 4.57
N THR A 24 -1.79 13.35 3.68
CA THR A 24 -2.45 12.15 3.13
C THR A 24 -1.91 11.83 1.74
N PHE A 25 -1.57 10.57 1.49
CA PHE A 25 -1.08 10.11 0.19
C PHE A 25 -1.51 8.67 -0.12
N THR A 26 -1.76 8.38 -1.39
CA THR A 26 -2.02 7.01 -1.86
C THR A 26 -0.71 6.26 -2.06
N SER A 27 -0.62 5.04 -1.56
CA SER A 27 0.53 4.16 -1.66
C SER A 27 0.10 2.71 -1.88
N ALA A 28 1.04 1.87 -2.30
CA ALA A 28 0.81 0.44 -2.48
C ALA A 28 1.66 -0.33 -1.46
N LEU A 29 0.99 -1.04 -0.55
CA LEU A 29 1.66 -1.85 0.45
C LEU A 29 2.33 -3.04 -0.22
N MET A 30 3.63 -3.18 0.00
CA MET A 30 4.41 -4.29 -0.51
C MET A 30 4.58 -5.35 0.57
N PRO A 31 4.05 -6.56 0.41
CA PRO A 31 4.25 -7.64 1.37
C PRO A 31 5.72 -8.01 1.40
N ARG A 32 6.26 -8.13 2.61
CA ARG A 32 7.63 -8.56 2.84
C ARG A 32 7.66 -9.47 4.05
N GLN A 33 7.71 -10.78 3.75
CA GLN A 33 7.67 -11.84 4.74
C GLN A 33 6.42 -11.71 5.63
N GLN A 34 6.56 -11.26 6.88
CA GLN A 34 5.48 -11.11 7.87
C GLN A 34 5.08 -9.64 8.13
N ARG A 35 5.54 -8.71 7.30
CA ARG A 35 5.24 -7.28 7.43
C ARG A 35 4.88 -6.71 6.07
N TYR A 36 4.19 -5.57 6.08
CA TYR A 36 3.97 -4.77 4.88
C TYR A 36 4.91 -3.58 4.90
N LEU A 37 5.59 -3.34 3.79
CA LEU A 37 6.33 -2.12 3.57
C LEU A 37 5.42 -1.08 2.95
N VAL A 38 5.40 0.12 3.53
CA VAL A 38 4.72 1.30 2.99
C VAL A 38 5.77 2.14 2.27
N PRO A 39 5.78 2.19 0.93
CA PRO A 39 6.64 3.12 0.23
C PRO A 39 6.19 4.54 0.54
N MET A 40 7.12 5.34 1.05
CA MET A 40 6.89 6.72 1.46
C MET A 40 7.64 7.66 0.52
N LYS A 41 6.91 8.57 -0.13
CA LYS A 41 7.51 9.55 -1.03
C LYS A 41 8.42 10.49 -0.25
N VAL A 42 9.57 10.84 -0.84
CA VAL A 42 10.54 11.79 -0.24
C VAL A 42 9.88 13.14 0.07
N ALA A 43 8.94 13.59 -0.77
CA ALA A 43 8.16 14.80 -0.53
C ALA A 43 7.38 14.73 0.79
N VAL A 44 6.70 13.61 1.07
CA VAL A 44 5.95 13.40 2.32
C VAL A 44 6.89 13.42 3.52
N ARG A 45 8.06 12.76 3.42
CA ARG A 45 9.08 12.78 4.49
C ARG A 45 9.54 14.20 4.81
N ARG A 46 9.81 15.01 3.78
CA ARG A 46 10.26 16.39 3.96
C ARG A 46 9.18 17.29 4.54
N THR A 47 7.93 17.11 4.12
CA THR A 47 6.79 17.90 4.63
C THR A 47 6.55 17.63 6.11
N GLU A 48 6.62 16.37 6.55
CA GLU A 48 6.37 15.98 7.94
C GLU A 48 7.66 15.97 8.79
N GLY A 49 8.81 16.32 8.23
CA GLY A 49 10.10 16.37 8.94
C GLY A 49 10.61 15.01 9.42
N VAL A 50 10.33 13.93 8.68
CA VAL A 50 10.64 12.55 9.08
C VAL A 50 11.96 12.05 8.49
N ASP A 51 12.88 11.71 9.38
CA ASP A 51 14.20 11.19 9.04
C ASP A 51 14.30 9.65 9.11
N LEU A 52 15.44 9.10 8.70
CA LEU A 52 15.68 7.66 8.79
C LEU A 52 15.89 7.26 10.26
N GLY A 53 15.19 6.22 10.71
CA GLY A 53 15.24 5.75 12.10
C GLY A 53 14.14 6.29 13.01
N ASP A 54 13.36 7.27 12.53
CA ASP A 54 12.25 7.83 13.29
C ASP A 54 11.07 6.85 13.42
N VAL A 55 10.39 6.86 14.57
CA VAL A 55 9.22 6.02 14.83
C VAL A 55 7.98 6.87 14.65
N VAL A 56 7.28 6.64 13.54
CA VAL A 56 6.09 7.41 13.16
C VAL A 56 4.81 6.57 13.27
N THR A 57 3.71 7.25 13.58
CA THR A 57 2.37 6.64 13.53
C THR A 57 1.72 6.95 12.19
N LEU A 58 1.30 5.90 11.48
CA LEU A 58 0.60 6.01 10.21
C LEU A 58 -0.83 5.53 10.38
N ARG A 59 -1.79 6.26 9.78
CA ARG A 59 -3.13 5.71 9.53
C ARG A 59 -3.13 5.11 8.14
N VAL A 60 -3.56 3.86 8.03
CA VAL A 60 -3.60 3.12 6.77
C VAL A 60 -5.04 2.69 6.53
N GLU A 61 -5.61 3.18 5.45
CA GLU A 61 -6.93 2.78 4.97
C GLU A 61 -6.74 1.92 3.72
N ILE A 62 -7.02 0.64 3.85
CA ILE A 62 -6.95 -0.30 2.74
C ILE A 62 -8.26 -0.16 1.97
N ALA A 63 -8.16 0.22 0.69
CA ALA A 63 -9.33 0.15 -0.17
C ALA A 63 -9.76 -1.32 -0.23
N GLU A 64 -11.06 -1.58 -0.18
CA GLU A 64 -11.59 -2.92 -0.47
C GLU A 64 -10.89 -3.46 -1.72
N PRO A 65 -10.56 -4.75 -1.80
CA PRO A 65 -10.10 -5.31 -3.06
C PRO A 65 -11.22 -5.03 -4.04
N THR A 66 -11.05 -3.99 -4.86
CA THR A 66 -11.89 -3.73 -6.02
C THR A 66 -11.98 -5.07 -6.70
N ALA A 67 -13.15 -5.68 -6.76
CA ALA A 67 -13.39 -6.88 -7.57
C ALA A 67 -12.83 -6.60 -8.97
N PRO A 68 -12.33 -7.62 -9.70
CA PRO A 68 -11.49 -7.37 -10.86
C PRO A 68 -12.24 -6.41 -11.78
N PRO A 69 -11.66 -5.28 -12.24
CA PRO A 69 -12.28 -4.59 -13.35
C PRO A 69 -12.43 -5.64 -14.43
N ASP A 70 -13.67 -5.99 -14.80
CA ASP A 70 -14.04 -7.11 -15.67
C ASP A 70 -13.02 -7.24 -16.81
N MET A 71 -11.99 -8.03 -16.56
CA MET A 71 -10.87 -8.14 -17.46
C MET A 71 -11.31 -9.28 -18.32
N GLY A 72 -11.92 -8.90 -19.45
CA GLY A 72 -12.39 -9.83 -20.47
C GLY A 72 -11.36 -10.96 -20.69
N PRO A 73 -11.84 -12.14 -21.11
CA PRO A 73 -11.15 -13.41 -20.97
C PRO A 73 -9.67 -13.32 -21.35
N PRO A 74 -8.78 -14.04 -20.64
CA PRO A 74 -7.34 -13.97 -20.86
C PRO A 74 -7.07 -14.11 -22.35
N ARG A 75 -6.47 -13.09 -22.95
CA ARG A 75 -5.99 -13.17 -24.34
C ARG A 75 -4.82 -14.13 -24.33
N ASP A 76 -5.15 -15.40 -24.57
CA ASP A 76 -4.22 -16.50 -24.82
C ASP A 76 -3.21 -16.06 -25.89
N ARG A 77 -1.92 -16.16 -25.56
CA ARG A 77 -0.83 -15.97 -26.51
C ARG A 77 0.26 -17.00 -26.26
#